data_AF-A0A1L0BRS7-F1
#
_entry.id   AF-A0A1L0BRS7-F1
#
_cell.length_a   1.000
_cell.length_b   1.000
_cell.length_c   1.000
_cell.angle_alpha   90.00
_cell.angle_beta   90.00
_cell.angle_gamma   90.00
#
_symmetry.space_group_name_H-M   'P 1'
#
loop_
_entity.id
_entity.type
_entity.pdbx_description
1 polymer ?
#
loop_
_entity_poly.entity_id
_entity_poly.type
_entity_poly.pdbx_seq_one_letter_code
_entity_poly.pdbx_strand_id
1 'polypeptide(L)'
;MSQTWLRGPVCGVDNCRSRLYRLSAGRKFCQFGHVMEGNFEFDDDDGEQYVQTRRLNILLTDTGFGASASQATEKARSANTKRLYGRSGKIHLLRCLQYVLKTVTPKVVDLLYPDMEQRRKDIFKRDLTVVIKLMWVRCMEKVLAGAGVRLADLYPLIFLAIRLLNTYPVYVDDMLAILRENKVPYINALHMLPKDMQLLLSLATMALLTNSAIPLDDAFYKYVAKMATMVAPAKFWNISVEYFYPNVFSLLPI
;
A
#
# COMPACT_ATOMS: atom_id res chain seq x y z
N MET A 1 -37.30 -20.17 51.61
CA MET A 1 -36.60 -20.16 50.31
C MET A 1 -36.72 -18.75 49.73
N SER A 2 -35.62 -17.99 49.67
CA SER A 2 -35.62 -16.64 49.10
C SER A 2 -35.81 -16.72 47.58
N GLN A 3 -36.90 -16.14 47.06
CA GLN A 3 -37.12 -16.06 45.62
C GLN A 3 -36.09 -15.11 45.00
N THR A 4 -35.31 -15.59 44.03
CA THR A 4 -34.38 -14.78 43.24
C THR A 4 -35.17 -13.97 42.21
N TRP A 5 -35.13 -12.65 42.35
CA TRP A 5 -35.82 -11.73 41.44
C TRP A 5 -34.88 -11.24 40.33
N LEU A 6 -35.32 -11.32 39.09
CA LEU A 6 -34.64 -10.84 37.88
C LEU A 6 -35.18 -9.46 37.51
N ARG A 7 -34.30 -8.53 37.10
CA ARG A 7 -34.73 -7.25 36.54
C ARG A 7 -34.91 -7.35 35.03
N GLY A 8 -36.04 -6.84 34.53
CA GLY A 8 -36.40 -6.84 33.12
C GLY A 8 -37.16 -5.57 32.67
N PRO A 9 -37.73 -5.57 31.46
CA PRO A 9 -38.60 -4.50 30.97
C PRO A 9 -39.87 -4.37 31.82
N VAL A 10 -40.66 -3.33 31.60
CA VAL A 10 -41.93 -3.13 32.32
C VAL A 10 -42.95 -4.18 31.90
N CYS A 11 -43.65 -4.79 32.87
CA CYS A 11 -44.63 -5.87 32.61
C CYS A 11 -45.76 -5.44 31.68
N GLY A 12 -46.34 -4.26 31.88
CA GLY A 12 -47.30 -3.65 30.95
C GLY A 12 -48.72 -4.25 30.97
N VAL A 13 -48.89 -5.50 31.39
CA VAL A 13 -50.21 -6.14 31.59
C VAL A 13 -50.98 -5.38 32.69
N ASP A 14 -52.21 -4.95 32.39
CA ASP A 14 -53.06 -4.16 33.28
C ASP A 14 -52.36 -2.90 33.85
N ASN A 15 -51.54 -2.24 33.03
CA ASN A 15 -50.75 -1.06 33.41
C ASN A 15 -49.77 -1.32 34.58
N CYS A 16 -49.34 -2.58 34.75
CA CYS A 16 -48.39 -2.97 35.77
C CYS A 16 -46.99 -2.39 35.51
N ARG A 17 -46.49 -1.60 36.46
CA ARG A 17 -45.18 -0.93 36.38
C ARG A 17 -44.01 -1.77 36.90
N SER A 18 -44.24 -3.04 37.25
CA SER A 18 -43.20 -3.91 37.78
C SER A 18 -42.11 -4.19 36.73
N ARG A 19 -40.87 -4.25 37.21
CA ARG A 19 -39.68 -4.66 36.45
C ARG A 19 -39.00 -5.88 37.07
N LEU A 20 -39.61 -6.46 38.10
CA LEU A 20 -39.09 -7.59 38.84
C LEU A 20 -39.86 -8.84 38.43
N TYR A 21 -39.11 -9.85 38.00
CA TYR A 21 -39.64 -11.12 37.51
C TYR A 21 -39.07 -12.29 38.30
N ARG A 22 -39.87 -13.33 38.46
CA ARG A 22 -39.42 -14.64 38.96
C ARG A 22 -39.72 -15.71 37.91
N LEU A 23 -38.85 -16.70 37.81
CA LEU A 23 -39.06 -17.88 36.98
C LEU A 23 -39.78 -18.95 37.81
N SER A 24 -40.83 -19.54 37.23
CA SER A 24 -41.53 -20.68 37.81
C SER A 24 -42.11 -21.53 36.67
N ALA A 25 -41.77 -22.83 36.65
CA ALA A 25 -42.24 -23.77 35.62
C ALA A 25 -42.02 -23.29 34.17
N GLY A 26 -40.81 -22.78 33.87
CA GLY A 26 -40.43 -22.29 32.53
C GLY A 26 -41.15 -21.01 32.07
N ARG A 27 -41.89 -20.34 32.97
CA ARG A 27 -42.59 -19.08 32.71
C ARG A 27 -42.11 -17.98 33.64
N LYS A 28 -42.03 -16.75 33.12
CA LYS A 28 -41.67 -15.55 33.90
C LYS A 28 -42.94 -14.85 34.41
N PHE A 29 -42.99 -14.67 35.73
CA PHE A 29 -44.05 -13.95 36.43
C PHE A 29 -43.52 -12.64 36.97
N CYS A 30 -44.25 -11.54 36.81
CA CYS A 30 -43.91 -10.28 37.46
C CYS A 30 -44.15 -10.38 38.99
N GLN A 31 -43.65 -9.41 39.77
CA GLN A 31 -43.83 -9.42 41.23
C GLN A 31 -45.29 -9.41 41.70
N PHE A 32 -46.21 -8.96 40.84
CA PHE A 32 -47.64 -8.91 41.09
C PHE A 32 -48.40 -10.11 40.52
N GLY A 33 -47.70 -11.11 39.95
CA GLY A 33 -48.28 -12.37 39.51
C GLY A 33 -48.75 -12.40 38.04
N HIS A 34 -48.52 -11.35 37.26
CA HIS A 34 -48.83 -11.37 35.82
C HIS A 34 -47.85 -12.25 35.06
N VAL A 35 -48.36 -13.08 34.15
CA VAL A 35 -47.57 -13.94 33.27
C VAL A 35 -47.10 -13.10 32.08
N MET A 36 -45.82 -13.16 31.77
CA MET A 36 -45.31 -12.60 30.51
C MET A 36 -45.52 -13.61 29.38
N GLU A 37 -46.42 -13.30 28.45
CA GLU A 37 -46.65 -14.10 27.26
C GLU A 37 -45.47 -13.98 26.28
N GLY A 38 -45.09 -15.10 25.63
CA GLY A 38 -44.04 -15.14 24.60
C GLY A 38 -42.59 -15.23 25.10
N ASN A 39 -42.34 -15.26 26.41
CA ASN A 39 -41.00 -15.45 26.96
C ASN A 39 -40.81 -16.92 27.36
N PHE A 40 -40.47 -17.75 26.38
CA PHE A 40 -40.15 -19.15 26.58
C PHE A 40 -38.67 -19.30 26.92
N GLU A 41 -38.38 -20.06 27.97
CA GLU A 41 -37.04 -20.50 28.31
C GLU A 41 -36.70 -21.69 27.41
N PHE A 42 -35.74 -21.49 26.51
CA PHE A 42 -35.14 -22.58 25.75
C PHE A 42 -33.95 -23.05 26.57
N ASP A 43 -34.13 -24.17 27.27
CA ASP A 43 -33.01 -24.92 27.82
C ASP A 43 -32.44 -25.73 26.66
N ASP A 44 -31.23 -25.39 26.23
CA ASP A 44 -30.53 -26.17 25.22
C ASP A 44 -30.03 -27.45 25.92
N ASP A 45 -30.81 -28.53 25.79
CA ASP A 45 -30.43 -29.86 26.29
C ASP A 45 -29.13 -30.28 25.58
N ASP A 46 -28.02 -30.32 26.34
CA ASP A 46 -26.63 -30.52 25.88
C ASP A 46 -26.42 -31.90 25.24
N GLY A 47 -27.02 -32.11 24.06
CA GLY A 47 -27.09 -33.40 23.38
C GLY A 47 -26.16 -33.57 22.18
N GLU A 48 -25.60 -32.50 21.60
CA GLU A 48 -24.67 -32.62 20.47
C GLU A 48 -23.56 -31.56 20.50
N GLN A 49 -22.35 -32.00 20.18
CA GLN A 49 -21.10 -31.24 20.24
C GLN A 49 -21.14 -30.00 19.34
N TYR A 50 -21.50 -28.84 19.92
CA TYR A 50 -21.67 -27.58 19.21
C TYR A 50 -20.35 -27.08 18.61
N VAL A 51 -20.25 -27.07 17.28
CA VAL A 51 -19.14 -26.40 16.56
C VAL A 51 -19.48 -24.92 16.43
N GLN A 52 -18.85 -24.10 17.28
CA GLN A 52 -19.06 -22.66 17.32
C GLN A 52 -18.76 -21.99 15.97
N THR A 53 -19.79 -21.49 15.28
CA THR A 53 -19.63 -20.62 14.10
C THR A 53 -19.39 -19.15 14.51
N ARG A 54 -19.02 -18.30 13.54
CA ARG A 54 -18.46 -16.94 13.69
C ARG A 54 -18.92 -16.18 14.95
N ARG A 55 -17.95 -15.66 15.71
CA ARG A 55 -18.17 -14.84 16.92
C ARG A 55 -19.03 -13.61 16.61
N LEU A 56 -20.31 -13.66 17.00
CA LEU A 56 -21.15 -12.47 17.15
C LEU A 56 -21.00 -11.99 18.60
N ASN A 57 -20.70 -10.70 18.80
CA ASN A 57 -20.75 -10.06 20.12
C ASN A 57 -22.20 -9.79 20.50
N ILE A 58 -22.99 -10.84 20.71
CA ILE A 58 -24.30 -10.72 21.34
C ILE A 58 -24.02 -10.77 22.85
N LEU A 59 -24.17 -9.63 23.51
CA LEU A 59 -24.20 -9.59 24.98
C LEU A 59 -25.54 -10.18 25.41
N LEU A 60 -25.61 -11.52 25.55
CA LEU A 60 -26.69 -12.14 26.30
C LEU A 60 -26.52 -11.70 27.75
N THR A 61 -27.44 -10.86 28.25
CA THR A 61 -27.64 -10.75 29.68
C THR A 61 -28.33 -12.02 30.15
N ASP A 62 -27.82 -12.62 31.22
CA ASP A 62 -28.25 -13.86 31.88
C ASP A 62 -29.72 -13.89 32.36
N THR A 63 -30.52 -12.87 32.02
CA THR A 63 -31.91 -12.72 32.41
C THR A 63 -32.90 -13.15 31.32
N GLY A 64 -32.41 -13.56 30.14
CA GLY A 64 -33.23 -13.96 29.00
C GLY A 64 -34.20 -12.86 28.52
N PHE A 65 -33.92 -11.60 28.88
CA PHE A 65 -34.51 -10.43 28.24
C PHE A 65 -33.46 -9.95 27.26
N GLY A 66 -33.70 -10.14 25.95
CA GLY A 66 -32.77 -9.71 24.91
C GLY A 66 -32.46 -8.22 25.10
N ALA A 67 -31.28 -7.92 25.62
CA ALA A 67 -30.84 -6.55 25.76
C ALA A 67 -30.62 -6.01 24.36
N SER A 68 -31.47 -5.08 23.93
CA SER A 68 -31.22 -4.25 22.76
C SER A 68 -29.87 -3.56 22.96
N ALA A 69 -28.82 -4.10 22.36
CA ALA A 69 -27.51 -3.49 22.34
C ALA A 69 -27.52 -2.31 21.36
N SER A 70 -28.19 -1.22 21.73
CA SER A 70 -27.88 0.11 21.21
C SER A 70 -26.75 0.73 22.04
N GLN A 71 -25.69 -0.04 22.28
CA GLN A 71 -24.37 0.58 22.44
C GLN A 71 -23.81 0.73 21.04
N ALA A 72 -24.05 1.91 20.48
CA ALA A 72 -23.30 2.40 19.35
C ALA A 72 -21.81 2.23 19.69
N THR A 73 -21.18 1.23 19.10
CA THR A 73 -19.73 1.23 18.95
C THR A 73 -19.40 2.33 17.94
N GLU A 74 -19.55 3.58 18.37
CA GLU A 74 -18.67 4.66 17.94
C GLU A 74 -17.29 4.38 18.52
N LYS A 75 -16.71 3.22 18.16
CA LYS A 75 -15.27 3.15 18.07
C LYS A 75 -14.93 4.17 17.01
N ALA A 76 -14.50 5.33 17.48
CA ALA A 76 -13.93 6.41 16.71
C ALA A 76 -13.26 5.81 15.47
N ARG A 77 -13.87 5.99 14.29
CA ARG A 77 -13.17 5.83 13.03
C ARG A 77 -11.98 6.76 13.18
N SER A 78 -10.80 6.19 13.43
CA SER A 78 -9.60 6.98 13.70
C SER A 78 -9.48 8.03 12.59
N ALA A 79 -9.62 9.30 12.95
CA ALA A 79 -9.73 10.41 12.02
C ALA A 79 -8.44 10.68 11.21
N ASN A 80 -7.47 9.77 11.23
CA ASN A 80 -6.08 10.01 10.82
C ASN A 80 -5.58 9.24 9.60
N THR A 81 -6.42 8.52 8.84
CA THR A 81 -5.97 7.91 7.57
C THR A 81 -6.81 8.39 6.39
N LYS A 82 -6.59 9.65 5.99
CA LYS A 82 -7.09 10.19 4.73
C LYS A 82 -6.29 9.60 3.56
N ARG A 83 -6.47 8.30 3.30
CA ARG A 83 -5.91 7.64 2.11
C ARG A 83 -6.49 8.30 0.86
N LEU A 84 -5.61 8.62 -0.09
CA LEU A 84 -5.98 9.29 -1.32
C LEU A 84 -6.35 8.25 -2.39
N TYR A 85 -7.48 8.47 -3.05
CA TYR A 85 -7.99 7.63 -4.14
C TYR A 85 -8.21 8.44 -5.42
N GLY A 86 -8.48 7.76 -6.54
CA GLY A 86 -8.81 8.39 -7.81
C GLY A 86 -7.69 9.30 -8.35
N ARG A 87 -8.08 10.48 -8.87
CA ARG A 87 -7.15 11.45 -9.46
C ARG A 87 -6.14 11.97 -8.44
N SER A 88 -6.59 12.29 -7.23
CA SER A 88 -5.71 12.78 -6.15
C SER A 88 -4.70 11.70 -5.71
N GLY A 89 -5.14 10.43 -5.65
CA GLY A 89 -4.25 9.30 -5.40
C GLY A 89 -3.20 9.10 -6.49
N LYS A 90 -3.59 9.25 -7.78
CA LYS A 90 -2.64 9.18 -8.91
C LYS A 90 -1.58 10.29 -8.83
N ILE A 91 -1.98 11.53 -8.56
CA ILE A 91 -1.03 12.65 -8.41
C ILE A 91 -0.08 12.39 -7.23
N HIS A 92 -0.59 11.87 -6.12
CA HIS A 92 0.23 11.51 -4.96
C HIS A 92 1.22 10.38 -5.27
N LEU A 93 0.80 9.35 -6.03
CA LEU A 93 1.70 8.30 -6.51
C LEU A 93 2.84 8.87 -7.37
N LEU A 94 2.54 9.82 -8.27
CA LEU A 94 3.58 10.48 -9.07
C LEU A 94 4.59 11.24 -8.21
N ARG A 95 4.13 11.91 -7.14
CA ARG A 95 5.01 12.55 -6.16
C ARG A 95 5.89 11.52 -5.44
N CYS A 96 5.34 10.37 -5.09
CA CYS A 96 6.11 9.27 -4.50
C CYS A 96 7.17 8.74 -5.47
N LEU A 97 6.82 8.52 -6.74
CA LEU A 97 7.78 8.10 -7.77
C LEU A 97 8.87 9.15 -8.01
N GLN A 98 8.53 10.43 -8.01
CA GLN A 98 9.50 11.52 -8.10
C GLN A 98 10.46 11.52 -6.89
N TYR A 99 9.95 11.26 -5.68
CA TYR A 99 10.79 11.15 -4.48
C TYR A 99 11.74 9.96 -4.57
N VAL A 100 11.23 8.81 -5.01
CA VAL A 100 12.06 7.61 -5.22
C VAL A 100 13.14 7.91 -6.27
N LEU A 101 12.79 8.49 -7.42
CA LEU A 101 13.74 8.86 -8.47
C LEU A 101 14.86 9.76 -7.93
N LYS A 102 14.52 10.79 -7.14
CA LYS A 102 15.51 11.69 -6.49
C LYS A 102 16.47 10.92 -5.58
N THR A 103 15.98 9.92 -4.85
CA THR A 103 16.77 9.16 -3.87
C THR A 103 17.60 8.05 -4.52
N VAL A 104 17.08 7.41 -5.57
CA VAL A 104 17.70 6.31 -6.32
C VAL A 104 18.84 6.82 -7.19
N THR A 105 18.64 7.95 -7.89
CA THR A 105 19.63 8.52 -8.84
C THR A 105 21.06 8.60 -8.30
N PRO A 106 21.34 9.26 -7.16
CA PRO A 106 22.71 9.37 -6.67
C PRO A 106 23.30 8.01 -6.26
N LYS A 107 22.47 7.09 -5.72
CA LYS A 107 22.91 5.75 -5.34
C LYS A 107 23.31 4.90 -6.54
N VAL A 108 22.57 5.02 -7.65
CA VAL A 108 22.93 4.35 -8.91
C VAL A 108 24.29 4.83 -9.41
N VAL A 109 24.57 6.13 -9.36
CA VAL A 109 25.89 6.68 -9.72
C VAL A 109 27.00 6.13 -8.83
N ASP A 110 26.76 6.05 -7.52
CA ASP A 110 27.76 5.53 -6.56
C ASP A 110 28.08 4.06 -6.80
N LEU A 111 27.12 3.26 -7.27
CA LEU A 111 27.32 1.85 -7.59
C LEU A 111 27.93 1.61 -8.97
N LEU A 112 27.58 2.43 -9.96
CA LEU A 112 28.12 2.29 -11.32
C LEU A 112 29.59 2.69 -11.40
N TYR A 113 30.02 3.66 -10.58
CA TYR A 113 31.36 4.23 -10.70
C TYR A 113 32.09 4.25 -9.35
N PRO A 114 32.36 3.10 -8.71
CA PRO A 114 32.98 3.06 -7.38
C PRO A 114 34.32 3.80 -7.34
N ASP A 115 35.15 3.64 -8.37
CA ASP A 115 36.53 4.17 -8.42
C ASP A 115 36.63 5.64 -8.86
N MET A 116 35.51 6.28 -9.21
CA MET A 116 35.53 7.69 -9.63
C MET A 116 35.78 8.63 -8.43
N GLU A 117 36.65 9.61 -8.63
CA GLU A 117 36.95 10.66 -7.66
C GLU A 117 35.67 11.40 -7.20
N GLN A 118 35.56 11.64 -5.90
CA GLN A 118 34.34 12.18 -5.28
C GLN A 118 33.90 13.53 -5.88
N ARG A 119 34.84 14.45 -6.12
CA ARG A 119 34.54 15.75 -6.73
C ARG A 119 33.92 15.62 -8.12
N ARG A 120 34.42 14.68 -8.92
CA ARG A 120 33.89 14.37 -10.26
C ARG A 120 32.51 13.72 -10.16
N LYS A 121 32.31 12.79 -9.22
CA LYS A 121 30.99 12.21 -8.93
C LYS A 121 29.97 13.29 -8.59
N ASP A 122 30.32 14.27 -7.77
CA ASP A 122 29.38 15.31 -7.34
C ASP A 122 28.96 16.22 -8.50
N ILE A 123 29.91 16.61 -9.37
CA ILE A 123 29.61 17.35 -10.61
C ILE A 123 28.70 16.53 -11.52
N PHE A 124 29.05 15.26 -11.74
CA PHE A 124 28.26 14.36 -12.58
C PHE A 124 26.83 14.16 -12.04
N LYS A 125 26.67 13.94 -10.72
CA LYS A 125 25.35 13.84 -10.06
C LYS A 125 24.53 15.11 -10.25
N ARG A 126 25.16 16.29 -10.15
CA ARG A 126 24.48 17.58 -10.35
C ARG A 126 23.97 17.70 -11.78
N ASP A 127 24.82 17.43 -12.76
CA ASP A 127 24.46 17.56 -14.18
C ASP A 127 23.41 16.51 -14.58
N LEU A 128 23.55 15.28 -14.09
CA LEU A 128 22.56 14.21 -14.24
C LEU A 128 21.20 14.58 -13.65
N THR A 129 21.19 15.24 -12.50
CA THR A 129 19.95 15.71 -11.86
C THR A 129 19.21 16.71 -12.75
N VAL A 130 19.91 17.60 -13.45
CA VAL A 130 19.28 18.55 -14.38
C VAL A 130 18.64 17.82 -15.55
N VAL A 131 19.37 16.87 -16.16
CA VAL A 131 18.85 16.07 -17.27
C VAL A 131 17.64 15.25 -16.85
N ILE A 132 17.72 14.54 -15.72
CA ILE A 132 16.59 13.75 -15.19
C ILE A 132 15.37 14.64 -14.92
N LYS A 133 15.55 15.85 -14.38
CA LYS A 133 14.42 16.78 -14.17
C LYS A 133 13.76 17.16 -15.49
N LEU A 134 14.54 17.51 -16.50
CA LEU A 134 14.03 17.84 -17.84
C LEU A 134 13.25 16.64 -18.42
N MET A 135 13.85 15.46 -18.32
CA MET A 135 13.27 14.22 -18.82
C MET A 135 11.97 13.83 -18.09
N TRP A 136 11.95 14.00 -16.76
CA TRP A 136 10.77 13.75 -15.93
C TRP A 136 9.63 14.70 -16.28
N VAL A 137 9.89 16.00 -16.46
CA VAL A 137 8.87 16.99 -16.85
C VAL A 137 8.21 16.61 -18.19
N ARG A 138 9.02 16.26 -19.20
CA ARG A 138 8.50 15.80 -20.51
C ARG A 138 7.69 14.50 -20.39
N CYS A 139 8.14 13.58 -19.53
CA CYS A 139 7.39 12.36 -19.23
C CYS A 139 6.04 12.68 -18.57
N MET A 140 6.00 13.61 -17.62
CA MET A 140 4.77 13.99 -16.90
C MET A 140 3.69 14.56 -17.83
N GLU A 141 4.06 15.31 -18.86
CA GLU A 141 3.12 15.82 -19.86
C GLU A 141 2.33 14.65 -20.52
N LYS A 142 3.05 13.60 -20.95
CA LYS A 142 2.43 12.41 -21.56
C LYS A 142 1.66 11.57 -20.55
N VAL A 143 2.13 11.49 -19.31
CA VAL A 143 1.44 10.76 -18.22
C VAL A 143 0.10 11.42 -17.89
N LEU A 144 0.07 12.75 -17.84
CA LEU A 144 -1.17 13.50 -17.63
C LEU A 144 -2.15 13.34 -18.81
N ALA A 145 -1.63 13.13 -20.02
CA ALA A 145 -2.43 12.77 -21.20
C ALA A 145 -2.93 11.32 -21.21
N GLY A 146 -2.54 10.48 -20.24
CA GLY A 146 -3.03 9.11 -20.07
C GLY A 146 -1.98 8.01 -20.14
N ALA A 147 -0.71 8.33 -20.39
CA ALA A 147 0.36 7.34 -20.36
C ALA A 147 0.61 6.80 -18.93
N GLY A 148 0.93 5.51 -18.81
CA GLY A 148 1.24 4.88 -17.53
C GLY A 148 2.74 4.86 -17.23
N VAL A 149 3.13 5.32 -16.03
CA VAL A 149 4.49 5.21 -15.49
C VAL A 149 4.48 4.37 -14.22
N ARG A 150 5.42 3.43 -14.13
CA ARG A 150 5.62 2.49 -13.04
C ARG A 150 7.00 2.72 -12.40
N LEU A 151 7.23 2.09 -11.25
CA LEU A 151 8.54 2.09 -10.59
C LEU A 151 9.64 1.56 -11.53
N ALA A 152 9.33 0.53 -12.30
CA ALA A 152 10.25 -0.07 -13.27
C ALA A 152 10.75 0.92 -14.33
N ASP A 153 9.95 1.92 -14.69
CA ASP A 153 10.28 2.91 -15.71
C ASP A 153 11.33 3.94 -15.22
N LEU A 154 11.56 4.06 -13.90
CA LEU A 154 12.51 5.02 -13.33
C LEU A 154 13.98 4.66 -13.63
N TYR A 155 14.31 3.37 -13.70
CA TYR A 155 15.68 2.91 -13.93
C TYR A 155 16.12 3.12 -15.39
N PRO A 156 15.30 2.76 -16.40
CA PRO A 156 15.54 3.17 -17.79
C PRO A 156 15.63 4.69 -17.96
N LEU A 157 14.86 5.48 -17.20
CA LEU A 157 14.96 6.93 -17.22
C LEU A 157 16.36 7.41 -16.79
N ILE A 158 16.89 6.86 -15.69
CA ILE A 158 18.25 7.16 -15.21
C ILE A 158 19.29 6.71 -16.24
N PHE A 159 19.15 5.50 -16.78
CA PHE A 159 20.04 4.97 -17.82
C PHE A 159 20.10 5.90 -19.05
N LEU A 160 18.94 6.30 -19.58
CA LEU A 160 18.85 7.21 -20.72
C LEU A 160 19.44 8.59 -20.40
N ALA A 161 19.27 9.09 -19.17
CA ALA A 161 19.85 10.35 -18.75
C ALA A 161 21.40 10.30 -18.69
N ILE A 162 21.96 9.21 -18.15
CA ILE A 162 23.41 8.97 -18.17
C ILE A 162 23.91 8.88 -19.61
N ARG A 163 23.20 8.14 -20.46
CA ARG A 163 23.52 8.01 -21.88
C ARG A 163 23.46 9.34 -22.64
N LEU A 164 22.53 10.21 -22.29
CA LEU A 164 22.43 11.54 -22.92
C LEU A 164 23.59 12.47 -22.52
N LEU A 165 24.08 12.36 -21.28
CA LEU A 165 25.28 13.09 -20.85
C LEU A 165 26.54 12.62 -21.59
N ASN A 166 26.60 11.33 -21.93
CA ASN A 166 27.67 10.72 -22.73
C ASN A 166 29.10 10.98 -22.20
N THR A 167 29.26 11.18 -20.88
CA THR A 167 30.56 11.43 -20.26
C THR A 167 31.26 10.14 -19.81
N TYR A 168 30.48 9.11 -19.47
CA TYR A 168 30.96 7.82 -18.96
C TYR A 168 30.17 6.67 -19.57
N PRO A 169 30.82 5.51 -19.83
CA PRO A 169 30.14 4.35 -20.36
C PRO A 169 29.17 3.75 -19.33
N VAL A 170 27.97 3.39 -19.77
CA VAL A 170 26.99 2.64 -18.98
C VAL A 170 26.30 1.62 -19.87
N TYR A 171 26.17 0.38 -19.40
CA TYR A 171 25.53 -0.69 -20.15
C TYR A 171 24.22 -1.12 -19.50
N VAL A 172 23.40 -1.83 -20.27
CA VAL A 172 22.15 -2.39 -19.76
C VAL A 172 22.45 -3.45 -18.70
N ASP A 173 23.52 -4.23 -18.89
CA ASP A 173 23.96 -5.24 -17.94
C ASP A 173 24.31 -4.65 -16.57
N ASP A 174 24.96 -3.47 -16.53
CA ASP A 174 25.26 -2.77 -15.28
C ASP A 174 23.98 -2.41 -14.52
N MET A 175 22.96 -1.92 -15.24
CA MET A 175 21.67 -1.58 -14.65
C MET A 175 20.94 -2.82 -14.17
N LEU A 176 20.96 -3.91 -14.95
CA LEU A 176 20.36 -5.19 -14.56
C LEU A 176 21.07 -5.80 -13.34
N ALA A 177 22.39 -5.69 -13.23
CA ALA A 177 23.14 -6.13 -12.07
C ALA A 177 22.71 -5.37 -10.81
N ILE A 178 22.62 -4.03 -10.88
CA ILE A 178 22.14 -3.20 -9.77
C ILE A 178 20.72 -3.60 -9.33
N LEU A 179 19.84 -3.89 -10.29
CA LEU A 179 18.47 -4.32 -10.02
C LEU A 179 18.39 -5.71 -9.38
N ARG A 180 19.21 -6.66 -9.85
CA ARG A 180 19.28 -8.03 -9.31
C ARG A 180 19.80 -8.06 -7.88
N GLU A 181 20.84 -7.28 -7.60
CA GLU A 181 21.42 -7.19 -6.26
C GLU A 181 20.55 -6.38 -5.29
N ASN A 182 19.56 -5.63 -5.80
CA ASN A 182 18.66 -4.77 -5.03
C ASN A 182 19.39 -3.79 -4.09
N LYS A 183 20.65 -3.44 -4.40
CA LYS A 183 21.45 -2.44 -3.66
C LYS A 183 20.81 -1.05 -3.72
N VAL A 184 20.09 -0.78 -4.81
CA VAL A 184 19.14 0.32 -4.88
C VAL A 184 17.74 -0.27 -4.83
N PRO A 185 16.90 0.12 -3.86
CA PRO A 185 15.62 -0.55 -3.64
C PRO A 185 14.72 -0.47 -4.87
N TYR A 186 14.61 -1.59 -5.55
CA TYR A 186 13.66 -1.85 -6.63
C TYR A 186 12.49 -2.67 -6.08
N ILE A 187 12.82 -3.71 -5.33
CA ILE A 187 11.86 -4.50 -4.57
C ILE A 187 11.56 -3.72 -3.29
N ASN A 188 10.27 -3.51 -3.01
CA ASN A 188 9.83 -2.83 -1.81
C ASN A 188 10.36 -1.39 -1.65
N ALA A 189 10.25 -0.58 -2.71
CA ALA A 189 10.62 0.83 -2.70
C ALA A 189 9.79 1.69 -1.73
N LEU A 190 8.72 1.14 -1.14
CA LEU A 190 7.90 1.80 -0.14
C LEU A 190 8.72 2.24 1.09
N HIS A 191 9.73 1.46 1.50
CA HIS A 191 10.60 1.81 2.64
C HIS A 191 11.44 3.07 2.40
N MET A 192 11.65 3.47 1.14
CA MET A 192 12.38 4.70 0.83
C MET A 192 11.54 5.95 1.06
N LEU A 193 10.21 5.83 1.10
CA LEU A 193 9.32 6.97 1.24
C LEU A 193 9.23 7.43 2.70
N PRO A 194 9.10 8.74 2.97
CA PRO A 194 8.76 9.24 4.30
C PRO A 194 7.42 8.68 4.79
N LYS A 195 7.29 8.42 6.10
CA LYS A 195 6.07 7.85 6.72
C LYS A 195 4.81 8.66 6.36
N ASP A 196 4.92 9.99 6.33
CA ASP A 196 3.79 10.88 5.99
C ASP A 196 3.26 10.65 4.57
N MET A 197 4.16 10.37 3.61
CA MET A 197 3.77 10.04 2.24
C MET A 197 3.15 8.65 2.14
N GLN A 198 3.63 7.70 2.95
CA GLN A 198 3.12 6.33 2.99
C GLN A 198 1.68 6.26 3.51
N LEU A 199 1.36 7.02 4.56
CA LEU A 199 0.02 7.03 5.18
C LEU A 199 -1.10 7.46 4.21
N LEU A 200 -0.75 8.28 3.22
CA LEU A 200 -1.68 8.80 2.21
C LEU A 200 -1.89 7.83 1.03
N LEU A 201 -1.06 6.80 0.87
CA LEU A 201 -1.18 5.84 -0.23
C LEU A 201 -2.35 4.88 -0.02
N SER A 202 -3.09 4.60 -1.10
CA SER A 202 -4.06 3.51 -1.14
C SER A 202 -3.36 2.14 -1.19
N LEU A 203 -4.06 1.06 -0.83
CA LEU A 203 -3.53 -0.30 -0.90
C LEU A 203 -3.07 -0.68 -2.32
N ALA A 204 -3.85 -0.32 -3.35
CA ALA A 204 -3.49 -0.56 -4.75
C ALA A 204 -2.21 0.17 -5.16
N THR A 205 -2.05 1.43 -4.74
CA THR A 205 -0.83 2.20 -5.04
C THR A 205 0.39 1.72 -4.26
N MET A 206 0.20 1.21 -3.04
CA MET A 206 1.27 0.57 -2.28
C MET A 206 1.75 -0.72 -2.95
N ALA A 207 0.82 -1.53 -3.49
CA ALA A 207 1.17 -2.74 -4.25
C ALA A 207 2.06 -2.43 -5.47
N LEU A 208 1.82 -1.33 -6.17
CA LEU A 208 2.64 -0.90 -7.32
C LEU A 208 4.09 -0.52 -6.94
N LEU A 209 4.32 -0.08 -5.70
CA LEU A 209 5.64 0.30 -5.19
C LEU A 209 6.37 -0.87 -4.49
N THR A 210 5.64 -1.92 -4.13
CA THR A 210 6.17 -3.06 -3.37
C THR A 210 6.44 -4.26 -4.26
N ASN A 211 5.48 -4.62 -5.12
CA ASN A 211 5.51 -5.82 -5.94
C ASN A 211 6.01 -5.51 -7.36
N SER A 212 7.19 -4.91 -7.48
CA SER A 212 7.85 -4.76 -8.77
C SER A 212 8.71 -5.99 -9.06
N ALA A 213 8.33 -6.77 -10.06
CA ALA A 213 9.14 -7.88 -10.55
C ALA A 213 10.38 -7.33 -11.26
N ILE A 214 11.56 -7.84 -10.91
CA ILE A 214 12.82 -7.46 -11.56
C ILE A 214 12.68 -7.77 -13.06
N PRO A 215 12.97 -6.80 -13.96
CA PRO A 215 12.94 -7.05 -15.39
C PRO A 215 14.02 -8.08 -15.73
N LEU A 216 13.59 -9.22 -16.25
CA LEU A 216 14.47 -10.25 -16.81
C LEU A 216 14.57 -10.05 -18.33
N ASP A 217 15.73 -10.40 -18.88
CA ASP A 217 16.01 -10.46 -20.32
C ASP A 217 15.62 -9.17 -21.07
N ASP A 218 14.91 -9.30 -22.19
CA ASP A 218 14.51 -8.22 -23.08
C ASP A 218 13.52 -7.20 -22.47
N ALA A 219 12.98 -7.47 -21.28
CA ALA A 219 12.00 -6.59 -20.65
C ALA A 219 12.59 -5.20 -20.37
N PHE A 220 13.86 -5.14 -19.96
CA PHE A 220 14.52 -3.86 -19.71
C PHE A 220 14.67 -3.02 -20.98
N TYR A 221 15.05 -3.64 -22.10
CA TYR A 221 15.14 -2.96 -23.40
C TYR A 221 13.78 -2.41 -23.86
N LYS A 222 12.69 -3.16 -23.63
CA LYS A 222 11.33 -2.68 -23.91
C LYS A 222 10.99 -1.44 -23.07
N TYR A 223 11.40 -1.40 -21.80
CA TYR A 223 11.21 -0.22 -20.96
C TYR A 223 12.08 0.96 -21.40
N VAL A 224 13.32 0.72 -21.82
CA VAL A 224 14.19 1.75 -22.41
C VAL A 224 13.54 2.35 -23.66
N ALA A 225 13.05 1.52 -24.59
CA ALA A 225 12.39 1.99 -25.81
C ALA A 225 11.12 2.81 -25.50
N LYS A 226 10.29 2.32 -24.57
CA LYS A 226 9.10 3.04 -24.08
C LYS A 226 9.49 4.39 -23.47
N MET A 227 10.50 4.44 -22.60
CA MET A 227 10.93 5.68 -21.96
C MET A 227 11.58 6.66 -22.94
N ALA A 228 12.38 6.16 -23.88
CA ALA A 228 13.03 6.99 -24.89
C ALA A 228 11.99 7.76 -25.73
N THR A 229 10.95 7.07 -26.21
CA THR A 229 9.87 7.71 -26.97
C THR A 229 9.02 8.67 -26.12
N MET A 230 8.86 8.40 -24.83
CA MET A 230 8.12 9.30 -23.94
C MET A 230 8.86 10.61 -23.66
N VAL A 231 10.17 10.56 -23.57
CA VAL A 231 10.97 11.65 -23.02
C VAL A 231 11.58 12.58 -24.07
N ALA A 232 12.00 12.05 -25.22
CA ALA A 232 12.57 12.87 -26.29
C ALA A 232 12.34 12.25 -27.68
N PRO A 233 12.22 13.08 -28.73
CA PRO A 233 12.16 12.56 -30.10
C PRO A 233 13.47 11.91 -30.52
N ALA A 234 13.40 11.03 -31.52
CA ALA A 234 14.49 10.18 -32.00
C ALA A 234 15.82 10.93 -32.26
N LYS A 235 15.73 12.18 -32.72
CA LYS A 235 16.87 13.04 -33.06
C LYS A 235 17.82 13.31 -31.89
N PHE A 236 17.33 13.25 -30.64
CA PHE A 236 18.16 13.44 -29.45
C PHE A 236 18.94 12.19 -29.04
N TRP A 237 18.65 11.03 -29.64
CA TRP A 237 19.30 9.76 -29.32
C TRP A 237 20.45 9.43 -30.29
N ASN A 238 20.94 10.40 -31.05
CA ASN A 238 22.13 10.23 -31.89
C ASN A 238 23.38 10.16 -31.00
N ILE A 239 23.84 8.95 -30.72
CA ILE A 239 25.02 8.68 -29.88
C ILE A 239 26.22 8.37 -30.80
N SER A 240 27.38 8.97 -30.52
CA SER A 240 28.61 8.66 -31.23
C SER A 240 29.08 7.24 -30.90
N VAL A 241 29.52 6.50 -31.93
CA VAL A 241 29.94 5.09 -31.81
C VAL A 241 31.21 4.92 -30.96
N GLU A 242 31.95 6.01 -30.71
CA GLU A 242 33.25 6.03 -30.05
C GLU A 242 33.25 5.44 -28.61
N TYR A 243 32.10 5.46 -27.91
CA TYR A 243 31.98 4.94 -26.54
C TYR A 243 31.58 3.46 -26.45
N PHE A 244 31.50 2.73 -27.57
CA PHE A 244 31.21 1.28 -27.57
C PHE A 244 32.44 0.40 -27.32
N TYR A 245 33.66 0.94 -27.41
CA TYR A 245 34.88 0.16 -27.22
C TYR A 245 35.11 -0.45 -25.82
N PRO A 246 34.70 0.16 -24.69
CA PRO A 246 34.93 -0.42 -23.36
C PRO A 246 34.19 -1.75 -23.14
N ASN A 247 33.04 -1.98 -23.78
CA ASN A 247 32.27 -3.22 -23.58
C ASN A 247 32.93 -4.43 -24.22
N VAL A 248 33.72 -4.21 -25.29
CA VAL A 248 34.52 -5.30 -25.88
C VAL A 248 35.56 -5.77 -24.86
N PHE A 249 36.14 -4.85 -24.08
CA PHE A 249 37.11 -5.18 -23.03
C PHE A 249 36.48 -5.82 -21.79
N SER A 250 35.20 -5.53 -21.46
CA SER A 250 34.50 -6.23 -20.37
C SER A 250 34.02 -7.64 -20.75
N LEU A 251 33.78 -7.89 -22.04
CA LEU A 251 33.41 -9.20 -22.59
C LEU A 251 34.62 -10.12 -22.86
N LEU A 252 35.82 -9.54 -22.92
CA LEU A 252 37.06 -10.29 -23.06
C LEU A 252 37.58 -10.69 -21.68
N PRO A 253 37.67 -12.00 -21.36
CA PRO A 253 38.37 -12.43 -20.16
C PRO A 253 39.86 -12.14 -20.35
N ILE A 254 40.40 -11.22 -19.55
CA ILE A 254 41.85 -11.10 -19.31
C ILE A 254 42.17 -11.91 -18.06
#